data_AF-A0A534XQ06-F1
#
_entry.id   AF-A0A534XQ06-F1
#
_cell.length_a   1.000
_cell.length_b   1.000
_cell.length_c   1.000
_cell.angle_alpha   90.00
_cell.angle_beta   90.00
_cell.angle_gamma   90.00
#
_symmetry.space_group_name_H-M   'P 1'
#
loop_
_entity.id
_entity.type
_entity.pdbx_description
1 polymer ?
#
loop_
_entity_poly.entity_id
_entity_poly.type
_entity_poly.pdbx_seq_one_letter_code
_entity_poly.pdbx_strand_id
1 'polypeptide(L)'
;MDVSRWLAANSRPDQRVFVWGDATTVYYLSQRKPGTRYLNCAVEVGNFDPSHLPRGFDVASHVSHSDVENTIADLERNRVGLVVDTSSAAAIHDWDRLPLSQVTALASYIAENYRLVATPAGVPVYARR
;
A
#
# COMPACT_ATOMS: atom_id res chain seq x y z
N MET A 1 -7.78 14.58 9.89
CA MET A 1 -8.63 13.59 9.19
C MET A 1 -7.78 12.37 8.95
N ASP A 2 -8.22 11.18 9.37
CA ASP A 2 -7.51 9.92 9.08
C ASP A 2 -7.64 9.53 7.60
N VAL A 3 -6.80 8.59 7.15
CA VAL A 3 -6.76 8.16 5.75
C VAL A 3 -8.08 7.52 5.28
N SER A 4 -8.77 6.77 6.15
CA SER A 4 -10.01 6.08 5.79
C SER A 4 -11.14 7.06 5.49
N ARG A 5 -11.30 8.08 6.34
CA ARG A 5 -12.27 9.16 6.13
C ARG A 5 -11.92 10.00 4.92
N TRP A 6 -10.63 10.25 4.70
CA TRP A 6 -10.18 10.97 3.51
C TRP A 6 -10.55 10.20 2.24
N LEU A 7 -10.27 8.88 2.19
CA LEU A 7 -10.65 8.03 1.06
C LEU A 7 -12.16 8.04 0.83
N ALA A 8 -12.96 7.88 1.89
CA ALA A 8 -14.42 7.90 1.78
C ALA A 8 -14.97 9.19 1.15
N ALA A 9 -14.37 10.33 1.46
CA ALA A 9 -14.77 11.65 0.96
C ALA A 9 -14.17 12.02 -0.41
N ASN A 10 -13.05 11.42 -0.81
CA ASN A 10 -12.26 11.85 -1.98
C ASN A 10 -12.11 10.77 -3.07
N SER A 11 -12.94 9.73 -3.04
CA SER A 11 -12.94 8.67 -4.05
C SER A 11 -14.35 8.20 -4.36
N ARG A 12 -14.57 7.63 -5.54
CA ARG A 12 -15.89 7.10 -5.91
C ARG A 12 -16.21 5.83 -5.09
N PRO A 13 -17.48 5.52 -4.78
CA PRO A 13 -17.85 4.32 -4.03
C PRO A 13 -17.39 3.00 -4.67
N ASP A 14 -17.26 2.98 -6.00
CA ASP A 14 -16.82 1.81 -6.77
C ASP A 14 -15.29 1.79 -7.01
N GLN A 15 -14.58 2.85 -6.63
CA GLN A 15 -13.14 2.96 -6.85
C GLN A 15 -12.40 1.98 -5.96
N ARG A 16 -11.50 1.22 -6.57
CA ARG A 16 -10.62 0.30 -5.87
C ARG A 16 -9.38 1.02 -5.34
N VAL A 17 -8.94 0.59 -4.16
CA VAL A 17 -7.78 1.13 -3.45
C VAL A 17 -6.79 -0.01 -3.23
N PHE A 18 -5.50 0.28 -3.34
CA PHE A 18 -4.43 -0.60 -2.86
C PHE A 18 -3.79 0.04 -1.63
N VAL A 19 -3.53 -0.76 -0.60
CA VAL A 19 -2.89 -0.32 0.63
C VAL A 19 -1.60 -1.12 0.80
N TRP A 20 -0.46 -0.45 0.61
CA TRP A 20 0.83 -1.00 1.01
C TRP A 20 0.90 -0.97 2.53
N GLY A 21 0.66 -2.12 3.16
CA GLY A 21 0.45 -2.20 4.59
C GLY A 21 -0.16 -3.52 5.06
N ASP A 22 -0.22 -3.68 6.39
CA ASP A 22 -1.21 -4.55 7.04
C ASP A 22 -2.30 -3.68 7.69
N ALA A 23 -3.05 -2.94 6.87
CA ALA A 23 -4.07 -2.00 7.32
C ALA A 23 -5.43 -2.29 6.68
N THR A 24 -5.88 -3.55 6.78
CA THR A 24 -7.16 -4.02 6.23
C THR A 24 -8.38 -3.21 6.70
N THR A 25 -8.29 -2.62 7.90
CA THR A 25 -9.29 -1.70 8.47
C THR A 25 -9.55 -0.48 7.59
N VAL A 26 -8.57 -0.04 6.79
CA VAL A 26 -8.73 1.08 5.85
C VAL A 26 -9.82 0.78 4.82
N TYR A 27 -9.88 -0.44 4.29
CA TYR A 27 -10.92 -0.84 3.32
C TYR A 27 -12.31 -0.80 3.94
N TYR A 28 -12.44 -1.35 5.15
CA TYR A 28 -13.71 -1.38 5.87
C TYR A 28 -14.20 0.02 6.23
N LEU A 29 -13.35 0.85 6.85
CA LEU A 29 -13.74 2.17 7.32
C LEU A 29 -13.96 3.17 6.17
N SER A 30 -13.23 3.04 5.07
CA SER A 30 -13.44 3.87 3.88
C SER A 30 -14.59 3.39 2.99
N GLN A 31 -15.10 2.17 3.22
CA GLN A 31 -16.03 1.47 2.33
C GLN A 31 -15.48 1.42 0.89
N ARG A 32 -14.21 1.04 0.74
CA ARG A 32 -13.55 0.86 -0.57
C ARG A 32 -13.08 -0.56 -0.74
N LYS A 33 -13.28 -1.08 -1.95
CA LYS A 33 -12.87 -2.45 -2.29
C LYS A 33 -11.35 -2.50 -2.46
N PRO A 34 -10.70 -3.59 -2.03
CA PRO A 34 -9.30 -3.84 -2.32
C PRO A 34 -9.06 -3.92 -3.83
N GLY A 35 -7.90 -3.43 -4.24
CA GLY A 35 -7.43 -3.37 -5.61
C GLY A 35 -6.69 -4.61 -6.09
N THR A 36 -6.26 -5.46 -5.16
CA THR A 36 -5.47 -6.65 -5.41
C THR A 36 -6.08 -7.86 -4.72
N ARG A 37 -5.57 -9.06 -5.03
CA ARG A 37 -5.92 -10.30 -4.32
C ARG A 37 -5.43 -10.35 -2.87
N TYR A 38 -4.49 -9.48 -2.51
CA TYR A 38 -3.87 -9.44 -1.20
C TYR A 38 -4.50 -8.33 -0.35
N LEU A 39 -5.00 -8.69 0.83
CA LEU A 39 -5.56 -7.72 1.79
C LEU A 39 -4.48 -7.12 2.70
N ASN A 40 -3.39 -7.85 2.90
CA ASN A 40 -2.16 -7.41 3.57
C ASN A 40 -0.99 -7.56 2.60
N CYS A 41 0.05 -6.75 2.79
CA CYS A 41 1.23 -6.76 1.93
C CYS A 41 2.45 -7.46 2.56
N ALA A 42 2.24 -8.31 3.56
CA ALA A 42 3.33 -9.04 4.20
C ALA A 42 3.86 -10.15 3.29
N VAL A 43 3.01 -10.72 2.43
CA VAL A 43 3.36 -11.82 1.52
C VAL A 43 4.43 -11.43 0.49
N GLU A 44 4.45 -10.16 0.07
CA GLU A 44 5.43 -9.61 -0.87
C GLU A 44 6.84 -9.55 -0.25
N VAL A 45 6.96 -9.65 1.07
CA VAL A 45 8.19 -9.36 1.83
C VAL A 45 8.53 -10.42 2.88
N GLY A 46 8.15 -11.68 2.64
CA GLY A 46 8.53 -12.82 3.50
C GLY A 46 7.58 -13.08 4.69
N ASN A 47 6.44 -12.38 4.74
CA ASN A 47 5.37 -12.54 5.73
C ASN A 47 5.82 -12.31 7.19
N PHE A 48 6.68 -11.32 7.40
CA PHE A 48 7.13 -10.93 8.73
C PHE A 48 6.05 -10.18 9.51
N ASP A 49 6.08 -10.33 10.83
CA ASP A 49 5.49 -9.37 11.76
C ASP A 49 6.44 -8.16 11.89
N PRO A 50 6.05 -6.96 11.41
CA PRO A 50 6.93 -5.79 11.45
C PRO A 50 7.37 -5.45 12.88
N SER A 51 6.53 -5.69 13.89
CA SER A 51 6.82 -5.33 15.29
C SER A 51 8.06 -6.02 15.87
N HIS A 52 8.48 -7.14 15.27
CA HIS A 52 9.68 -7.91 15.65
C HIS A 52 10.91 -7.60 14.79
N LEU A 53 10.79 -6.80 13.73
CA LEU A 53 11.93 -6.46 12.87
C LEU A 53 12.73 -5.27 13.43
N PRO A 54 14.07 -5.26 13.31
CA PRO A 54 14.84 -4.06 13.62
C PRO A 54 14.51 -2.94 12.62
N ARG A 55 14.64 -1.68 13.04
CA ARG A 55 14.58 -0.54 12.11
C ARG A 55 15.72 -0.67 11.11
N GLY A 56 15.43 -0.46 9.82
CA GLY A 56 16.42 -0.62 8.75
C GLY A 56 16.71 -2.06 8.37
N PHE A 57 15.85 -3.02 8.76
CA PHE A 57 15.90 -4.38 8.23
C PHE A 57 15.92 -4.36 6.69
N ASP A 58 16.83 -5.15 6.11
CA ASP A 58 16.93 -5.29 4.66
C ASP A 58 15.91 -6.31 4.15
N VAL A 59 14.81 -5.79 3.65
CA VAL A 59 13.69 -6.53 3.09
C VAL A 59 14.02 -7.08 1.71
N ALA A 60 14.97 -6.48 0.98
CA ALA A 60 15.20 -6.77 -0.43
C ALA A 60 15.52 -8.25 -0.69
N SER A 61 16.24 -8.90 0.22
CA SER A 61 16.57 -10.32 0.16
C SER A 61 15.38 -11.27 0.41
N HIS A 62 14.25 -10.75 0.88
CA HIS A 62 13.03 -11.50 1.21
C HIS A 62 11.86 -11.17 0.29
N VAL A 63 12.07 -10.32 -0.73
CA VAL A 63 11.01 -9.93 -1.66
C VAL A 63 10.58 -11.13 -2.51
N SER A 64 9.30 -11.44 -2.49
CA SER A 64 8.69 -12.42 -3.38
C SER A 64 8.42 -11.80 -4.74
N HIS A 65 9.25 -12.13 -5.73
CA HIS A 65 9.07 -11.65 -7.10
C HIS A 65 7.68 -11.98 -7.67
N SER A 66 7.19 -13.20 -7.45
CA SER A 66 5.88 -13.62 -7.97
C SER A 66 4.72 -12.87 -7.33
N ASP A 67 4.77 -12.59 -6.03
CA ASP A 67 3.70 -11.86 -5.36
C ASP A 67 3.72 -10.36 -5.71
N VAL A 68 4.90 -9.79 -5.93
CA VAL A 68 5.04 -8.43 -6.46
C VAL A 68 4.50 -8.33 -7.89
N GLU A 69 4.83 -9.27 -8.77
CA GLU A 69 4.30 -9.32 -10.14
C GLU A 69 2.77 -9.49 -10.15
N ASN A 70 2.23 -10.38 -9.30
CA ASN A 70 0.79 -10.55 -9.14
C ASN A 70 0.11 -9.27 -8.65
N THR A 71 0.74 -8.56 -7.71
CA THR A 71 0.27 -7.27 -7.21
C THR A 71 0.19 -6.25 -8.33
N ILE A 72 1.27 -6.07 -9.10
CA ILE A 72 1.30 -5.15 -10.25
C ILE A 72 0.23 -5.52 -11.29
N ALA A 73 0.12 -6.80 -11.64
CA ALA A 73 -0.88 -7.29 -12.58
C ALA A 73 -2.32 -6.98 -12.12
N ASP A 74 -2.60 -7.11 -10.82
CA ASP A 74 -3.89 -6.74 -10.26
C ASP A 74 -4.12 -5.22 -10.27
N LEU A 75 -3.09 -4.40 -9.97
CA LEU A 75 -3.16 -2.93 -10.06
C LEU A 75 -3.53 -2.46 -11.48
N GLU A 76 -3.01 -3.13 -12.50
CA GLU A 76 -3.33 -2.89 -13.90
C GLU A 76 -4.73 -3.38 -14.26
N ARG A 77 -4.99 -4.67 -14.06
CA ARG A 77 -6.24 -5.33 -14.45
C ARG A 77 -7.46 -4.68 -13.80
N ASN A 78 -7.36 -4.33 -12.52
CA ASN A 78 -8.46 -3.74 -11.77
C ASN A 78 -8.51 -2.21 -11.90
N ARG A 79 -7.60 -1.60 -12.66
CA ARG A 79 -7.45 -0.15 -12.83
C ARG A 79 -7.51 0.57 -11.49
N VAL A 80 -6.68 0.13 -10.54
CA VAL A 80 -6.67 0.67 -9.18
C VAL A 80 -6.47 2.18 -9.23
N GLY A 81 -7.38 2.90 -8.57
CA GLY A 81 -7.45 4.34 -8.71
C GLY A 81 -6.61 5.09 -7.68
N LEU A 82 -6.44 4.49 -6.49
CA LEU A 82 -5.68 5.06 -5.39
C LEU A 82 -4.77 4.02 -4.76
N VAL A 83 -3.58 4.46 -4.36
CA VAL A 83 -2.58 3.69 -3.62
C VAL A 83 -2.31 4.42 -2.31
N VAL A 84 -2.29 3.69 -1.21
CA VAL A 84 -2.07 4.20 0.15
C VAL A 84 -0.80 3.57 0.69
N ASP A 85 0.14 4.38 1.16
CA ASP A 85 1.40 3.90 1.72
C ASP A 85 1.42 4.08 3.25
N THR A 86 1.22 2.98 3.98
CA THR A 86 1.24 3.00 5.45
C THR A 86 2.64 2.81 6.04
N SER A 87 3.67 2.58 5.21
CA SER A 87 5.07 2.53 5.62
C SER A 87 5.71 3.91 5.81
N SER A 88 4.91 4.96 5.72
CA SER A 88 5.30 6.35 5.92
C SER A 88 5.47 6.72 7.39
N ALA A 89 5.69 8.02 7.68
CA ALA A 89 5.85 8.53 9.04
C ALA A 89 4.67 8.22 9.99
N ALA A 90 3.49 7.91 9.45
CA ALA A 90 2.34 7.46 10.23
C ALA A 90 2.50 6.03 10.80
N ALA A 91 3.36 5.20 10.20
CA ALA A 91 3.80 3.90 10.69
C ALA A 91 2.66 3.01 11.22
N ILE A 92 1.56 2.88 10.47
CA ILE A 92 0.39 2.11 10.93
C ILE A 92 0.84 0.65 11.09
N HIS A 93 0.70 0.12 12.31
CA HIS A 93 1.13 -1.24 12.68
C HIS A 93 2.63 -1.51 12.43
N ASP A 94 3.51 -0.56 12.78
CA ASP A 94 4.97 -0.69 12.63
C ASP A 94 5.45 -0.90 11.17
N TRP A 95 4.60 -0.58 10.20
CA TRP A 95 4.88 -0.82 8.77
C TRP A 95 6.00 0.06 8.21
N ASP A 96 6.50 1.04 8.98
CA ASP A 96 7.69 1.84 8.63
C ASP A 96 8.97 0.99 8.54
N ARG A 97 8.95 -0.22 9.09
CA ARG A 97 10.05 -1.21 8.98
C ARG A 97 10.05 -1.97 7.65
N LEU A 98 8.95 -1.89 6.89
CA LEU A 98 8.76 -2.54 5.58
C LEU A 98 8.44 -1.48 4.51
N PRO A 99 9.36 -0.54 4.23
CA PRO A 99 9.10 0.58 3.34
C PRO A 99 8.88 0.13 1.90
N LEU A 100 7.88 0.72 1.23
CA LEU A 100 7.58 0.46 -0.18
C LEU A 100 8.83 0.60 -1.07
N SER A 101 9.72 1.54 -0.73
CA SER A 101 10.96 1.81 -1.46
C SER A 101 11.93 0.64 -1.52
N GLN A 102 11.84 -0.35 -0.61
CA GLN A 102 12.67 -1.56 -0.66
C GLN A 102 12.11 -2.64 -1.60
N VAL A 103 10.86 -2.49 -2.06
CA VAL A 103 10.24 -3.36 -3.07
C VAL A 103 10.35 -2.68 -4.43
N THR A 104 11.56 -2.62 -4.96
CA THR A 104 11.94 -1.75 -6.11
C THR A 104 10.99 -1.84 -7.30
N ALA A 105 10.58 -3.04 -7.71
CA ALA A 105 9.68 -3.21 -8.86
C ALA A 105 8.30 -2.55 -8.63
N LEU A 106 7.71 -2.73 -7.44
CA LEU A 106 6.44 -2.10 -7.08
C LEU A 106 6.61 -0.59 -6.91
N ALA A 107 7.69 -0.14 -6.24
CA ALA A 107 7.98 1.27 -6.05
C ALA A 107 8.11 2.02 -7.39
N SER A 108 8.87 1.47 -8.34
CA SER A 108 9.03 2.03 -9.69
C SER A 108 7.68 2.09 -10.42
N TYR A 109 6.90 1.00 -10.38
CA TYR A 109 5.57 0.97 -10.98
C TYR A 109 4.66 2.07 -10.43
N ILE A 110 4.64 2.27 -9.10
CA ILE A 110 3.85 3.32 -8.46
C ILE A 110 4.34 4.72 -8.87
N ALA A 111 5.66 4.96 -8.89
CA ALA A 111 6.24 6.24 -9.27
C ALA A 111 5.92 6.64 -10.72
N GLU A 112 5.93 5.65 -11.63
CA GLU A 112 5.64 5.85 -13.05
C GLU A 112 4.14 6.07 -13.32
N ASN A 113 3.26 5.33 -12.65
CA ASN A 113 1.84 5.24 -12.99
C ASN A 113 0.92 6.06 -12.08
N TYR A 114 1.43 6.54 -10.94
CA TYR A 114 0.65 7.29 -9.97
C TYR A 114 1.34 8.63 -9.65
N ARG A 115 0.58 9.54 -9.04
CA ARG A 115 1.06 10.83 -8.54
C ARG A 115 0.55 11.04 -7.13
N LEU A 116 1.38 11.60 -6.25
CA LEU A 116 0.95 11.96 -4.89
C LEU A 116 -0.17 13.01 -4.97
N VAL A 117 -1.27 12.78 -4.26
CA VAL A 117 -2.43 13.70 -4.23
C VAL A 117 -2.78 14.20 -2.84
N ALA A 118 -2.42 13.46 -1.79
CA ALA A 118 -2.66 13.87 -0.41
C ALA A 118 -1.78 13.11 0.59
N THR A 119 -1.71 13.62 1.81
CA THR A 119 -1.03 13.00 2.97
C THR A 119 -1.90 13.04 4.24
N PRO A 120 -3.15 12.51 4.23
CA PRO A 120 -4.03 12.53 5.39
C PRO A 120 -3.39 11.87 6.62
N ALA A 121 -3.26 12.63 7.71
CA ALA A 121 -2.58 12.20 8.93
C ALA A 121 -1.15 11.64 8.68
N GLY A 122 -0.45 12.16 7.68
CA GLY A 122 0.91 11.74 7.34
C GLY A 122 1.01 10.49 6.47
N VAL A 123 -0.11 9.90 6.04
CA VAL A 123 -0.15 8.71 5.15
C VAL A 123 -0.22 9.16 3.68
N PRO A 124 0.81 8.93 2.85
CA PRO A 124 0.77 9.24 1.43
C PRO A 124 -0.34 8.49 0.70
N VAL A 125 -1.08 9.24 -0.12
CA VAL A 125 -2.08 8.72 -1.05
C VAL A 125 -1.72 9.16 -2.46
N TYR A 126 -1.58 8.20 -3.35
CA TYR A 126 -1.27 8.41 -4.76
C TYR A 126 -2.47 8.09 -5.62
N ALA A 127 -2.75 8.93 -6.62
CA ALA A 127 -3.79 8.68 -7.61
C ALA A 127 -3.17 8.24 -8.93
N ARG A 128 -3.83 7.30 -9.61
CA ARG A 128 -3.43 6.85 -10.95
C ARG A 128 -3.43 8.05 -11.91
N ARG A 129 -2.42 8.11 -12.78
CA ARG A 129 -2.28 9.10 -13.84
C ARG A 129 -3.33 8.93 -14.93
#